data_AF-A0A7J6TVM2-F1
#
_entry.id   AF-A0A7J6TVM2-F1
#
_cell.length_a   1.000
_cell.length_b   1.000
_cell.length_c   1.000
_cell.angle_alpha   90.00
_cell.angle_beta   90.00
_cell.angle_gamma   90.00
#
_symmetry.space_group_name_H-M   'P 1'
#
loop_
_entity.id
_entity.type
_entity.pdbx_description
1 polymer ?
#
loop_
_entity_poly.entity_id
_entity_poly.type
_entity_poly.pdbx_seq_one_letter_code
_entity_poly.pdbx_strand_id
1 'polypeptide(L)'
;MVRGVVEKGAKSVKVYFPPKTQWYSTTGKLMSSGYVDVQVTMDDIPRFFRAGSIIPKKDTYRSSTKLMYNDYFALYVYLDPSSFSAEGYAYTDDTISYDSTDEDKHNFWILTFKNGQLTVSPGGGTGQYGFCVHQVIFIGLNPHLRTLGGPRAMGEVKRQGVETIAEIPPESCCVPPSTTRVFNVKPLGVH
;
A
#
# COMPACT_ATOMS: atom_id res chain seq x y z
N MET A 1 -5.30 9.04 7.26
CA MET A 1 -5.72 10.04 8.26
C MET A 1 -4.78 9.96 9.45
N VAL A 2 -4.39 11.09 10.03
CA VAL A 2 -3.52 11.15 11.22
C VAL A 2 -4.18 12.06 12.26
N ARG A 3 -4.19 11.63 13.53
CA ARG A 3 -4.61 12.45 14.67
C ARG A 3 -3.40 12.57 15.61
N GLY A 4 -2.69 13.71 15.53
CA GLY A 4 -1.62 14.01 16.47
C GLY A 4 -2.14 14.10 17.91
N VAL A 5 -1.33 13.70 18.87
CA VAL A 5 -1.58 13.88 20.31
C VAL A 5 -0.90 15.19 20.71
N VAL A 6 -1.68 16.21 21.08
CA VAL A 6 -1.16 17.57 21.30
C VAL A 6 -1.41 18.08 22.72
N GLU A 7 -2.15 17.30 23.52
CA GLU A 7 -2.51 17.61 24.88
C GLU A 7 -1.57 16.89 25.87
N LYS A 8 -1.01 17.63 26.83
CA LYS A 8 -0.10 17.07 27.83
C LYS A 8 -0.79 15.97 28.63
N GLY A 9 -0.16 14.79 28.70
CA GLY A 9 -0.64 13.67 29.52
C GLY A 9 -1.87 12.96 28.96
N ALA A 10 -2.27 13.23 27.71
CA ALA A 10 -3.39 12.56 27.07
C ALA A 10 -3.23 11.03 27.09
N LYS A 11 -4.31 10.33 27.41
CA LYS A 11 -4.43 8.86 27.37
C LYS A 11 -5.34 8.37 26.26
N SER A 12 -6.12 9.27 25.68
CA SER A 12 -6.93 9.01 24.50
C SER A 12 -7.03 10.26 23.63
N VAL A 13 -7.32 10.04 22.36
CA VAL A 13 -7.72 11.10 21.43
C VAL A 13 -9.05 10.75 20.78
N LYS A 14 -9.93 11.73 20.69
CA LYS A 14 -11.20 11.59 20.00
C LYS A 14 -10.98 11.75 18.49
N VAL A 15 -11.33 10.73 17.72
CA VAL A 15 -11.15 10.67 16.26
C VAL A 15 -12.51 10.52 15.59
N TYR A 16 -12.76 11.26 14.52
CA TYR A 16 -13.98 11.13 13.72
C TYR A 16 -13.73 10.26 12.49
N PHE A 17 -14.53 9.20 12.33
CA PHE A 17 -14.52 8.31 11.18
C PHE A 17 -15.81 8.48 10.34
N PRO A 18 -15.72 9.01 9.11
CA PRO A 18 -16.88 9.22 8.26
C PRO A 18 -17.67 7.92 7.94
N PRO A 19 -19.01 7.89 8.04
CA PRO A 19 -19.79 6.64 7.89
C PRO A 19 -19.71 5.94 6.53
N LYS A 20 -19.44 6.67 5.44
CA LYS A 20 -19.37 6.12 4.07
C LYS A 20 -17.99 5.58 3.71
N THR A 21 -17.05 5.55 4.67
CA THR A 21 -15.68 5.14 4.41
C THR A 21 -15.16 4.36 5.61
N GLN A 22 -14.69 3.15 5.37
CA GLN A 22 -14.08 2.34 6.40
C GLN A 22 -12.59 2.67 6.53
N TRP A 23 -12.07 2.51 7.75
CA TRP A 23 -10.70 2.84 8.09
C TRP A 23 -10.07 1.69 8.87
N TYR A 24 -8.81 1.39 8.57
CA TYR A 24 -7.99 0.45 9.31
C TYR A 24 -7.11 1.19 10.32
N SER A 25 -6.95 0.63 11.51
CA SER A 25 -5.87 1.00 12.43
C SER A 25 -4.50 0.53 11.91
N THR A 26 -3.43 0.94 12.59
CA THR A 26 -2.07 0.41 12.36
C THR A 26 -1.94 -1.09 12.58
N THR A 27 -2.82 -1.67 13.39
CA THR A 27 -2.88 -3.11 13.66
C THR A 27 -3.84 -3.84 12.71
N GLY A 28 -4.26 -3.21 11.61
CA GLY A 28 -5.18 -3.76 10.62
C GLY A 28 -6.61 -4.03 11.11
N LYS A 29 -7.03 -3.41 12.23
CA LYS A 29 -8.42 -3.50 12.73
C LYS A 29 -9.30 -2.47 12.05
N LEU A 30 -10.51 -2.86 11.63
CA LEU A 30 -11.51 -1.92 11.14
C LEU A 30 -12.07 -1.03 12.26
N MET A 31 -12.12 0.27 12.00
CA MET A 31 -12.65 1.28 12.91
C MET A 31 -14.16 1.45 12.71
N SER A 32 -14.89 1.64 13.80
CA SER A 32 -16.31 2.00 13.75
C SER A 32 -16.49 3.43 13.23
N SER A 33 -17.59 3.68 12.53
CA SER A 33 -17.96 5.03 12.10
C SER A 33 -18.37 5.92 13.27
N GLY A 34 -18.30 7.24 13.06
CA GLY A 34 -18.59 8.25 14.08
C GLY A 34 -17.36 8.64 14.90
N TYR A 35 -17.60 9.26 16.05
CA TYR A 35 -16.54 9.60 16.99
C TYR A 35 -16.14 8.38 17.80
N VAL A 36 -14.83 8.11 17.86
CA VAL A 36 -14.24 7.01 18.62
C VAL A 36 -13.11 7.56 19.47
N ASP A 37 -13.11 7.18 20.76
CA ASP A 37 -11.99 7.46 21.66
C ASP A 37 -10.89 6.40 21.48
N VAL A 38 -9.80 6.81 20.85
CA VAL A 38 -8.65 5.94 20.58
C VAL A 38 -7.65 6.11 21.71
N GLN A 39 -7.32 5.01 22.39
CA GLN A 39 -6.31 5.02 23.45
C GLN A 39 -4.92 5.25 22.86
N VAL A 40 -4.09 6.00 23.59
CA VAL A 40 -2.73 6.36 23.17
C VAL A 40 -1.75 6.30 24.33
N THR A 41 -0.53 5.90 24.02
CA THR A 41 0.65 5.98 24.87
C THR A 41 1.63 7.03 24.33
N MET A 42 2.77 7.21 24.99
CA MET A 42 3.80 8.15 24.54
C MET A 42 4.43 7.75 23.19
N ASP A 43 4.42 6.45 22.86
CA ASP A 43 5.05 5.92 21.64
C ASP A 43 4.06 5.88 20.46
N ASP A 44 2.78 6.16 20.71
CA ASP A 44 1.73 6.03 19.71
C ASP A 44 1.62 7.26 18.83
N ILE A 45 1.58 7.02 17.52
CA ILE A 45 1.17 8.00 16.51
C ILE A 45 -0.15 7.52 15.89
N PRO A 46 -1.30 8.04 16.33
CA PRO A 46 -2.61 7.62 15.83
C PRO A 46 -2.75 7.92 14.34
N ARG A 47 -2.71 6.86 13.54
CA ARG A 47 -2.83 6.91 12.09
C ARG A 47 -3.74 5.80 11.61
N PHE A 48 -4.53 6.13 10.59
CA PHE A 48 -5.57 5.27 10.06
C PHE A 48 -5.54 5.28 8.55
N PHE A 49 -5.74 4.11 7.97
CA PHE A 49 -5.61 3.87 6.54
C PHE A 49 -6.99 3.65 5.93
N ARG A 50 -7.28 4.34 4.83
CA ARG A 50 -8.59 4.25 4.19
C ARG A 50 -8.74 2.85 3.57
N ALA A 51 -9.86 2.19 3.82
CA ALA A 51 -10.20 0.96 3.12
C ALA A 51 -10.35 1.23 1.62
N GLY A 52 -9.88 0.31 0.79
CA GLY A 52 -9.80 0.47 -0.65
C GLY A 52 -8.60 1.28 -1.14
N SER A 53 -7.53 1.42 -0.33
CA SER A 53 -6.33 2.16 -0.73
C SER A 53 -5.09 1.30 -0.87
N ILE A 54 -4.22 1.65 -1.82
CA ILE A 54 -2.88 1.08 -1.98
C ILE A 54 -1.86 2.16 -1.66
N ILE A 55 -0.96 1.87 -0.72
CA ILE A 55 0.07 2.81 -0.27
C ILE A 55 1.46 2.25 -0.63
N PRO A 56 2.18 2.84 -1.59
CA PRO A 56 3.58 2.50 -1.84
C PRO A 56 4.48 3.09 -0.76
N LYS A 57 5.39 2.29 -0.22
CA LYS A 57 6.33 2.71 0.82
C LYS A 57 7.71 2.09 0.59
N LYS A 58 8.77 2.84 0.83
CA LYS A 58 10.12 2.29 0.95
C LYS A 58 10.37 1.95 2.41
N ASP A 59 10.34 0.66 2.74
CA ASP A 59 10.46 0.19 4.14
C ASP A 59 11.91 0.15 4.63
N THR A 60 12.88 0.10 3.71
CA THR A 60 14.30 0.12 4.05
C THR A 60 14.68 1.47 4.64
N TYR A 61 15.06 1.47 5.92
CA TYR A 61 15.60 2.65 6.56
C TYR A 61 17.00 2.97 6.00
N ARG A 62 17.20 4.22 5.59
CA ARG A 62 18.50 4.78 5.19
C ARG A 62 18.73 6.09 5.92
N SER A 63 19.97 6.55 5.96
CA SER A 63 20.34 7.83 6.59
C SER A 63 19.90 9.08 5.81
N SER A 64 19.48 8.95 4.54
CA SER A 64 18.90 10.04 3.76
C SER A 64 17.97 9.52 2.67
N THR A 65 17.05 10.37 2.19
CA THR A 65 16.17 10.07 1.06
C THR A 65 16.95 9.82 -0.23
N LYS A 66 18.10 10.49 -0.41
CA LYS A 66 19.01 10.23 -1.54
C LYS A 66 19.51 8.79 -1.56
N LEU A 67 19.83 8.22 -0.40
CA LEU A 67 20.23 6.81 -0.29
C LEU A 67 19.06 5.84 -0.47
N MET A 68 17.82 6.31 -0.33
CA MET A 68 16.62 5.53 -0.60
C MET A 68 16.23 5.55 -2.08
N TYR A 69 16.89 6.35 -2.93
CA TYR A 69 16.46 6.56 -4.33
C TYR A 69 16.25 5.23 -5.08
N ASN A 70 17.18 4.29 -4.96
CA ASN A 70 17.12 2.97 -5.60
C ASN A 70 16.45 1.87 -4.76
N ASP A 71 15.95 2.18 -3.56
CA ASP A 71 15.26 1.17 -2.74
C ASP A 71 13.93 0.76 -3.38
N TYR A 72 13.60 -0.52 -3.26
CA TYR A 72 12.34 -1.07 -3.74
C TYR A 72 11.16 -0.67 -2.85
N PHE A 73 9.99 -0.58 -3.45
CA PHE A 73 8.74 -0.31 -2.76
C PHE A 73 8.13 -1.61 -2.20
N ALA A 74 7.51 -1.48 -1.04
CA ALA A 74 6.50 -2.36 -0.51
C ALA A 74 5.11 -1.73 -0.78
N LEU A 75 4.16 -2.53 -1.23
CA LEU A 75 2.78 -2.07 -1.44
C LEU A 75 1.87 -2.53 -0.30
N TYR A 76 1.35 -1.59 0.47
CA TYR A 76 0.36 -1.86 1.51
C TYR A 76 -1.05 -1.72 0.91
N VAL A 77 -1.74 -2.85 0.77
CA VAL A 77 -3.07 -2.95 0.18
C VAL A 77 -4.11 -3.07 1.29
N TYR A 78 -4.76 -1.96 1.62
CA TYR A 78 -5.88 -1.92 2.57
C TYR A 78 -7.17 -2.20 1.80
N LEU A 79 -7.65 -3.45 1.83
CA LEU A 79 -8.80 -3.86 1.03
C LEU A 79 -10.08 -3.18 1.48
N ASP A 80 -10.95 -2.84 0.54
CA ASP A 80 -12.31 -2.49 0.88
C ASP A 80 -13.09 -3.76 1.30
N PRO A 81 -13.68 -3.83 2.51
CA PRO A 81 -14.41 -5.02 2.97
C PRO A 81 -15.64 -5.39 2.13
N SER A 82 -16.22 -4.43 1.39
CA SER A 82 -17.40 -4.65 0.57
C SER A 82 -17.05 -5.10 -0.84
N SER A 83 -16.06 -4.47 -1.48
CA SER A 83 -15.71 -4.76 -2.88
C SER A 83 -14.48 -5.64 -3.04
N PHE A 84 -13.72 -5.90 -1.96
CA PHE A 84 -12.41 -6.57 -2.00
C PHE A 84 -11.46 -5.97 -3.05
N SER A 85 -11.56 -4.65 -3.26
CA SER A 85 -10.71 -3.91 -4.18
C SER A 85 -9.95 -2.81 -3.46
N ALA A 86 -8.88 -2.33 -4.09
CA ALA A 86 -8.16 -1.16 -3.64
C ALA A 86 -7.50 -0.45 -4.83
N GLU A 87 -7.28 0.86 -4.69
CA GLU A 87 -6.59 1.68 -5.68
C GLU A 87 -5.57 2.59 -5.02
N GLY A 88 -4.49 2.88 -5.72
CA GLY A 88 -3.50 3.85 -5.29
C GLY A 88 -2.65 4.29 -6.46
N TYR A 89 -1.71 5.16 -6.17
CA TYR A 89 -0.86 5.76 -7.19
C TYR A 89 0.58 5.85 -6.69
N ALA A 90 1.52 5.84 -7.63
CA ALA A 90 2.91 6.16 -7.35
C ALA A 90 3.45 7.13 -8.41
N TYR A 91 4.50 7.84 -8.06
CA TYR A 91 5.17 8.79 -8.95
C TYR A 91 6.69 8.58 -8.81
N THR A 92 7.40 8.53 -9.93
CA THR A 92 8.85 8.35 -9.97
C THR A 92 9.49 9.28 -10.98
N ASP A 93 10.53 9.99 -10.56
CA ASP A 93 11.36 10.90 -11.35
C ASP A 93 12.83 10.81 -10.90
N ASP A 94 13.67 11.78 -11.26
CA ASP A 94 15.05 11.87 -10.77
C ASP A 94 15.19 12.52 -9.38
N THR A 95 14.10 13.06 -8.81
CA THR A 95 14.01 13.76 -7.53
C THR A 95 14.87 15.02 -7.36
N ILE A 96 15.51 15.50 -8.42
CA ILE A 96 16.53 16.57 -8.34
C ILE A 96 16.27 17.69 -9.35
N SER A 97 15.97 17.35 -10.60
CA SER A 97 15.85 18.33 -11.68
C SER A 97 14.43 18.88 -11.81
N TYR A 98 14.25 19.79 -12.77
CA TYR A 98 12.93 20.26 -13.20
C TYR A 98 12.40 19.50 -14.41
N ASP A 99 13.12 18.48 -14.92
CA ASP A 99 12.77 17.74 -16.14
C ASP A 99 11.37 17.11 -16.05
N SER A 100 10.89 16.78 -14.86
CA SER A 100 9.56 16.25 -14.63
C SER A 100 8.44 17.22 -15.03
N THR A 101 8.68 18.53 -14.90
CA THR A 101 7.76 19.61 -15.23
C THR A 101 8.07 20.21 -16.59
N ASP A 102 9.35 20.42 -16.91
CA ASP A 102 9.78 21.09 -18.14
C ASP A 102 9.72 20.17 -19.36
N GLU A 103 9.98 18.87 -19.17
CA GLU A 103 10.12 17.88 -20.24
C GLU A 103 9.23 16.65 -20.06
N ASP A 104 8.31 16.66 -19.08
CA ASP A 104 7.44 15.52 -18.74
C ASP A 104 8.22 14.23 -18.40
N LYS A 105 9.50 14.35 -17.99
CA LYS A 105 10.35 13.20 -17.61
C LYS A 105 10.02 12.74 -16.20
N HIS A 106 8.89 12.07 -16.08
CA HIS A 106 8.49 11.33 -14.90
C HIS A 106 7.71 10.09 -15.31
N ASN A 107 7.34 9.26 -14.34
CA ASN A 107 6.39 8.18 -14.55
C ASN A 107 5.33 8.24 -13.44
N PHE A 108 4.07 8.35 -13.85
CA PHE A 108 2.92 8.19 -12.98
C PHE A 108 2.40 6.75 -13.10
N TRP A 109 2.14 6.12 -11.97
CA TRP A 109 1.75 4.72 -11.89
C TRP A 109 0.36 4.60 -11.26
N ILE A 110 -0.51 3.84 -11.91
CA ILE A 110 -1.82 3.46 -11.39
C ILE A 110 -1.69 2.06 -10.81
N LEU A 111 -2.04 1.93 -9.53
CA LEU A 111 -2.03 0.69 -8.78
C LEU A 111 -3.48 0.26 -8.55
N THR A 112 -3.85 -0.93 -9.01
CA THR A 112 -5.22 -1.43 -8.84
C THR A 112 -5.19 -2.87 -8.34
N PHE A 113 -5.87 -3.13 -7.23
CA PHE A 113 -6.20 -4.48 -6.80
C PHE A 113 -7.68 -4.73 -7.01
N LYS A 114 -8.03 -5.71 -7.84
CA LYS A 114 -9.41 -6.14 -8.07
C LYS A 114 -9.43 -7.57 -8.60
N ASN A 115 -10.45 -8.35 -8.25
CA ASN A 115 -10.63 -9.73 -8.75
C ASN A 115 -9.39 -10.62 -8.53
N GLY A 116 -8.69 -10.46 -7.41
CA GLY A 116 -7.49 -11.24 -7.09
C GLY A 116 -6.26 -10.91 -7.95
N GLN A 117 -6.26 -9.74 -8.60
CA GLN A 117 -5.15 -9.30 -9.43
C GLN A 117 -4.70 -7.93 -8.95
N LEU A 118 -3.40 -7.81 -8.67
CA LEU A 118 -2.75 -6.52 -8.51
C LEU A 118 -2.15 -6.12 -9.86
N THR A 119 -2.60 -5.00 -10.40
CA THR A 119 -2.11 -4.42 -11.64
C THR A 119 -1.33 -3.14 -11.32
N VAL A 120 -0.15 -3.03 -11.90
CA VAL A 120 0.65 -1.81 -11.94
C VAL A 120 0.70 -1.38 -13.40
N SER A 121 0.13 -0.24 -13.74
CA SER A 121 0.06 0.28 -15.11
C SER A 121 0.58 1.71 -15.19
N PRO A 122 1.15 2.11 -16.34
CA PRO A 122 1.51 3.52 -16.56
C PRO A 122 0.23 4.36 -16.62
N GLY A 123 0.29 5.55 -16.03
CA GLY A 123 -0.78 6.55 -16.05
C GLY A 123 -0.35 7.91 -16.63
N GLY A 124 0.92 8.08 -17.01
CA GLY A 124 1.44 9.30 -17.63
C GLY A 124 2.95 9.46 -17.48
N GLY A 125 3.50 10.46 -18.17
CA GLY A 125 4.91 10.81 -18.17
C GLY A 125 5.74 10.06 -19.21
N THR A 126 6.83 10.68 -19.66
CA THR A 126 7.77 10.15 -20.67
C THR A 126 9.11 9.69 -20.08
N GLY A 127 9.23 9.77 -18.74
CA GLY A 127 10.43 9.40 -18.01
C GLY A 127 10.80 7.92 -18.18
N GLN A 128 12.05 7.62 -17.84
CA GLN A 128 12.59 6.24 -17.86
C GLN A 128 12.82 5.71 -16.44
N TYR A 129 11.93 6.08 -15.51
CA TYR A 129 12.00 5.72 -14.09
C TYR A 129 11.03 4.56 -13.82
N GLY A 130 11.56 3.34 -13.79
CA GLY A 130 10.76 2.15 -13.50
C GLY A 130 10.25 2.11 -12.06
N PHE A 131 9.26 1.25 -11.81
CA PHE A 131 8.68 1.04 -10.48
C PHE A 131 8.97 -0.37 -9.98
N CYS A 132 9.86 -0.49 -8.98
CA CYS A 132 10.28 -1.77 -8.43
C CYS A 132 9.58 -2.08 -7.11
N VAL A 133 8.86 -3.21 -7.07
CA VAL A 133 8.09 -3.68 -5.91
C VAL A 133 8.64 -5.02 -5.45
N HIS A 134 9.11 -5.10 -4.21
CA HIS A 134 9.68 -6.34 -3.66
C HIS A 134 8.69 -7.15 -2.83
N GLN A 135 7.63 -6.51 -2.32
CA GLN A 135 6.61 -7.20 -1.54
C GLN A 135 5.27 -6.47 -1.59
N VAL A 136 4.20 -7.23 -1.40
CA VAL A 136 2.83 -6.73 -1.27
C VAL A 136 2.24 -7.23 0.04
N ILE A 137 1.81 -6.30 0.88
CA ILE A 137 1.20 -6.57 2.19
C ILE A 137 -0.28 -6.30 2.07
N PHE A 138 -1.09 -7.34 2.22
CA PHE A 138 -2.53 -7.24 2.22
C PHE A 138 -3.07 -7.16 3.64
N ILE A 139 -3.91 -6.15 3.87
CA ILE A 139 -4.63 -5.93 5.12
C ILE A 139 -6.12 -6.14 4.85
N GLY A 140 -6.77 -6.97 5.67
CA GLY A 140 -8.19 -7.29 5.53
C GLY A 140 -8.51 -8.50 4.65
N LEU A 141 -7.52 -9.31 4.25
CA LEU A 141 -7.78 -10.62 3.63
C LEU A 141 -8.34 -11.59 4.68
N ASN A 142 -9.48 -12.20 4.37
CA ASN A 142 -10.11 -13.18 5.26
C ASN A 142 -9.19 -14.41 5.44
N PRO A 143 -8.98 -14.89 6.68
CA PRO A 143 -8.16 -16.07 6.96
C PRO A 143 -8.60 -17.35 6.24
N HIS A 144 -9.83 -17.45 5.73
CA HIS A 144 -10.33 -18.59 4.96
C HIS A 144 -9.95 -18.58 3.47
N LEU A 145 -9.40 -17.47 2.95
CA LEU A 145 -8.90 -17.43 1.59
C LEU A 145 -7.61 -18.25 1.52
N ARG A 146 -7.66 -19.42 0.88
CA ARG A 146 -6.49 -20.31 0.78
C ARG A 146 -5.38 -19.63 -0.03
N THR A 147 -4.16 -19.94 0.36
CA THR A 147 -2.87 -19.50 -0.21
C THR A 147 -2.87 -19.38 -1.73
N LEU A 148 -2.13 -18.36 -2.22
CA LEU A 148 -1.91 -18.05 -3.64
C LEU A 148 -1.20 -19.23 -4.35
N GLY A 149 -1.95 -20.26 -4.73
CA GLY A 149 -1.43 -21.46 -5.38
C GLY A 149 -1.87 -21.49 -6.84
N GLY A 150 -1.07 -20.92 -7.72
CA GLY A 150 -1.22 -21.07 -9.17
C GLY A 150 0.10 -20.78 -9.87
N PRO A 151 0.31 -21.28 -11.10
CA PRO A 151 1.58 -21.17 -11.83
C PRO A 151 2.01 -19.73 -12.19
N ARG A 152 1.29 -18.71 -11.70
CA ARG A 152 1.55 -17.27 -11.87
C ARG A 152 1.48 -16.49 -10.54
N ALA A 153 1.48 -17.17 -9.40
CA ALA A 153 1.36 -16.54 -8.08
C ALA A 153 2.58 -15.67 -7.74
N MET A 154 2.35 -14.56 -7.03
CA MET A 154 3.42 -13.80 -6.38
C MET A 154 4.14 -14.69 -5.35
N GLY A 155 5.41 -15.02 -5.61
CA GLY A 155 6.42 -15.59 -4.71
C GLY A 155 5.99 -16.38 -3.46
N GLU A 156 6.77 -16.27 -2.39
CA GLU A 156 6.42 -16.86 -1.09
C GLU A 156 5.33 -16.03 -0.40
N VAL A 157 4.34 -16.70 0.20
CA VAL A 157 3.24 -16.05 0.93
C VAL A 157 3.35 -16.39 2.40
N LYS A 158 3.49 -15.38 3.24
CA LYS A 158 3.59 -15.51 4.71
C LYS A 158 2.43 -14.79 5.37
N ARG A 159 1.91 -15.36 6.46
CA ARG A 159 0.92 -14.69 7.32
C ARG A 159 1.60 -14.21 8.60
N GLN A 160 1.36 -12.95 8.95
CA GLN A 160 1.86 -12.35 10.17
C GLN A 160 0.72 -11.57 10.83
N GLY A 161 0.05 -12.20 11.80
CA GLY A 161 -1.14 -11.63 12.43
C GLY A 161 -2.27 -11.40 11.43
N VAL A 162 -2.65 -10.13 11.23
CA VAL A 162 -3.73 -9.72 10.31
C VAL A 162 -3.24 -9.43 8.88
N GLU A 163 -1.93 -9.51 8.66
CA GLU A 163 -1.29 -9.22 7.39
C GLU A 163 -1.01 -10.50 6.61
N THR A 164 -1.22 -10.44 5.30
CA THR A 164 -0.75 -11.46 4.36
C THR A 164 0.30 -10.82 3.46
N ILE A 165 1.51 -11.32 3.53
CA ILE A 165 2.68 -10.81 2.82
C ILE A 165 2.93 -11.72 1.63
N ALA A 166 2.99 -11.15 0.43
CA ALA A 166 3.42 -11.82 -0.79
C ALA A 166 4.73 -11.20 -1.26
N GLU A 167 5.81 -11.99 -1.26
CA GLU A 167 7.11 -11.54 -1.76
C GLU A 167 7.13 -11.61 -3.28
N ILE A 168 7.79 -10.63 -3.92
CA ILE A 168 7.99 -10.62 -5.37
C ILE A 168 9.46 -10.94 -5.64
N PRO A 169 9.74 -11.98 -6.45
CA PRO A 169 11.11 -12.34 -6.80
C PRO A 169 11.88 -11.17 -7.45
N PRO A 170 13.19 -11.01 -7.19
CA PRO A 170 13.99 -9.90 -7.71
C PRO A 170 13.95 -9.75 -9.24
N GLU A 171 13.93 -10.86 -9.98
CA GLU A 171 13.82 -10.86 -11.45
C GLU A 171 12.48 -10.31 -11.96
N SER A 172 11.48 -10.26 -11.08
CA SER A 172 10.11 -9.84 -11.39
C SER A 172 9.64 -8.60 -10.61
N CYS A 173 10.53 -7.95 -9.85
CA CYS A 173 10.16 -6.84 -8.97
C CYS A 173 9.93 -5.53 -9.74
N CYS A 174 10.68 -5.27 -10.82
CA CYS A 174 10.63 -4.01 -11.55
C CYS A 174 9.63 -4.01 -12.71
N VAL A 175 8.82 -2.96 -12.76
CA VAL A 175 7.92 -2.63 -13.87
C VAL A 175 8.57 -1.54 -14.72
N PRO A 176 8.93 -1.84 -15.98
CA PRO A 176 9.47 -0.84 -16.90
C PRO A 176 8.48 0.31 -17.17
N PRO A 177 8.97 1.55 -17.37
CA PRO A 177 8.23 2.82 -17.50
C PRO A 177 6.93 2.81 -18.34
N SER A 178 6.90 2.04 -19.43
CA SER A 178 5.78 2.02 -20.38
C SER A 178 5.04 0.68 -20.41
N THR A 179 5.18 -0.13 -19.37
CA THR A 179 4.63 -1.49 -19.33
C THR A 179 3.66 -1.67 -18.19
N THR A 180 2.62 -2.47 -18.44
CA THR A 180 1.72 -2.94 -17.39
C THR A 180 2.21 -4.29 -16.87
N ARG A 181 2.27 -4.44 -15.55
CA ARG A 181 2.52 -5.72 -14.89
C ARG A 181 1.31 -6.13 -14.08
N VAL A 182 0.89 -7.38 -14.29
CA VAL A 182 -0.16 -8.02 -13.50
C VAL A 182 0.46 -9.07 -12.61
N PHE A 183 0.26 -8.92 -11.32
CA PHE A 183 0.64 -9.88 -10.32
C PHE A 183 -0.61 -10.65 -9.88
N ASN A 184 -0.63 -11.96 -10.11
CA ASN A 184 -1.78 -12.78 -9.75
C ASN A 184 -1.70 -13.13 -8.27
N VAL A 185 -2.72 -12.71 -7.53
CA VAL A 185 -2.88 -12.96 -6.10
C VAL A 185 -4.21 -13.66 -5.97
N LYS A 186 -4.27 -14.95 -6.36
CA LYS A 186 -5.50 -15.76 -6.23
C LYS A 186 -5.90 -15.91 -4.77
N PRO A 187 -6.97 -15.23 -4.29
CA PRO A 187 -7.59 -15.59 -3.03
C PRO A 187 -8.51 -16.77 -3.36
N LEU A 188 -8.16 -17.98 -2.94
CA LEU A 188 -9.04 -19.12 -3.15
C LEU A 188 -10.31 -18.94 -2.31
N GLY A 189 -11.45 -18.73 -2.99
CA GLY A 189 -12.79 -18.85 -2.41
C GLY A 189 -13.57 -17.54 -2.29
N VAL A 190 -14.14 -17.06 -3.39
CA VAL A 190 -15.40 -16.31 -3.37
C VAL A 190 -16.29 -16.99 -4.42
N HIS A 191 -17.25 -17.79 -3.94
CA HIS A 191 -18.37 -18.27 -4.75
C HIS A 191 -19.49 -17.25 -4.68
#